data_AF-A0A2P9HEM9-F1
#
_entry.id   AF-A0A2P9HEM9-F1
#
_cell.length_a   1.000
_cell.length_b   1.000
_cell.length_c   1.000
_cell.angle_alpha   90.00
_cell.angle_beta   90.00
_cell.angle_gamma   90.00
#
_symmetry.space_group_name_H-M   'P 1'
#
loop_
_entity.id
_entity.type
_entity.pdbx_description
1 polymer ?
#
loop_
_entity_poly.entity_id
_entity_poly.type
_entity_poly.pdbx_seq_one_letter_code
_entity_poly.pdbx_strand_id
1 'polypeptide(L)' 'MARFYHLRIERDLFGLWVLHRNWGRIGTFGQTKVQSFADRAEAKKHLDKMMRLKVRRGYTD' A
#
# COMPACT_ATOMS: atom_id res chain seq x y z
N MET A 1 18.10 2.52 11.64
CA MET A 1 17.14 3.60 11.28
C MET A 1 15.80 2.97 10.94
N ALA A 2 14.79 3.14 11.79
CA ALA A 2 13.52 2.44 11.64
C ALA A 2 12.66 3.07 10.54
N ARG A 3 12.05 2.22 9.71
CA ARG A 3 11.21 2.59 8.57
C ARG A 3 9.88 1.84 8.66
N PHE A 4 8.82 2.44 8.15
CA PHE A 4 7.52 1.80 8.03
C PHE A 4 7.10 1.67 6.56
N TYR A 5 6.22 0.72 6.29
CA TYR A 5 5.56 0.56 5.00
C TYR A 5 4.16 -0.02 5.23
N HIS A 6 3.12 0.77 4.95
CA HIS A 6 1.73 0.39 5.10
C HIS A 6 1.03 0.30 3.75
N LEU A 7 0.24 -0.75 3.58
CA LEU A 7 -0.61 -1.00 2.43
C LEU A 7 -2.05 -1.15 2.91
N ARG A 8 -2.99 -0.48 2.25
CA ARG A 8 -4.42 -0.66 2.52
C ARG A 8 -5.23 -0.55 1.24
N ILE A 9 -6.23 -1.40 1.09
CA ILE A 9 -7.25 -1.27 0.05
C ILE A 9 -8.52 -0.75 0.68
N GLU A 10 -9.08 0.31 0.12
CA GLU A 10 -10.37 0.89 0.50
C GLU A 10 -11.23 1.06 -0.75
N ARG A 11 -12.52 1.34 -0.57
CA ARG A 11 -13.43 1.70 -1.66
C ARG A 11 -13.70 3.20 -1.57
N ASP A 12 -13.58 3.91 -2.68
CA ASP A 12 -13.86 5.35 -2.70
C ASP A 12 -15.37 5.65 -2.87
N LEU A 13 -15.72 6.93 -2.80
CA LEU A 13 -17.10 7.42 -2.92
C LEU A 13 -17.72 7.16 -4.31
N PHE A 14 -16.90 6.88 -5.32
CA PHE A 14 -17.34 6.59 -6.69
C PHE A 14 -17.38 5.09 -6.98
N GLY A 15 -17.12 4.26 -5.97
CA GLY A 15 -17.19 2.82 -6.05
C GLY A 15 -15.93 2.14 -6.59
N LEU A 16 -14.85 2.88 -6.87
CA LEU A 16 -13.56 2.33 -7.28
C LEU A 16 -12.80 1.75 -6.08
N TRP A 17 -11.94 0.79 -6.35
CA TRP A 17 -11.03 0.22 -5.36
C TRP A 17 -9.72 0.97 -5.36
N VAL A 18 -9.30 1.46 -4.20
CA VAL A 18 -8.14 2.33 -4.06
C VAL A 18 -7.09 1.67 -3.17
N LEU A 19 -5.89 1.49 -3.71
CA LEU A 19 -4.71 1.05 -2.97
C LEU A 19 -3.95 2.27 -2.43
N HIS A 20 -3.97 2.43 -1.12
CA HIS A 20 -3.14 3.38 -0.38
C HIS A 20 -1.81 2.73 -0.04
N ARG A 21 -0.72 3.43 -0.35
CA ARG A 21 0.64 3.07 0.01
C ARG A 21 1.26 4.19 0.82
N ASN A 22 1.69 3.92 2.04
CA ASN A 22 2.34 4.90 2.90
C ASN A 22 3.70 4.37 3.37
N TRP A 23 4.75 5.16 3.27
CA TRP A 23 6.10 4.74 3.66
C TRP A 23 6.95 5.89 4.15
N GLY A 24 7.88 5.61 5.05
CA GLY A 24 8.69 6.67 5.63
C GLY A 24 9.67 6.16 6.67
N ARG A 25 10.31 7.12 7.34
CA ARG A 25 11.06 6.89 8.56
C ARG A 25 10.08 6.99 9.73
N ILE A 26 10.23 6.15 10.75
CA ILE A 26 9.39 6.26 11.96
C ILE A 26 9.61 7.65 12.59
N GLY A 27 8.52 8.29 13.01
CA GLY A 27 8.53 9.66 13.54
C GLY A 27 8.37 10.76 12.48
N THR A 28 8.07 10.42 11.21
CA THR A 28 7.75 11.40 10.17
C THR A 28 6.43 11.07 9.47
N PHE A 29 5.86 12.05 8.76
CA PHE A 29 4.66 11.84 7.94
C PHE A 29 4.89 10.90 6.74
N GLY A 30 6.16 10.66 6.36
CA GLY A 30 6.52 9.82 5.23
C GLY A 30 6.01 10.36 3.88
N GLN A 31 5.69 9.43 2.98
CA GLN A 31 5.15 9.68 1.66
C GLN A 31 3.97 8.76 1.42
N THR A 32 3.01 9.25 0.64
CA THR A 32 1.81 8.49 0.28
C THR A 32 1.68 8.41 -1.23
N LYS A 33 1.25 7.25 -1.74
CA LYS A 33 0.81 7.06 -3.12
C LYS A 33 -0.52 6.34 -3.13
N VAL A 34 -1.40 6.83 -3.99
CA VAL A 34 -2.76 6.32 -4.18
C VAL A 34 -2.85 5.77 -5.61
N GLN A 35 -3.50 4.63 -5.78
CA GLN A 35 -3.77 4.05 -7.10
C GLN A 35 -5.17 3.44 -7.11
N SER A 36 -5.97 3.83 -8.10
CA SER A 36 -7.36 3.35 -8.27
C SER A 36 -7.44 2.20 -9.26
N PHE A 37 -8.40 1.30 -9.02
CA PHE A 37 -8.70 0.10 -9.78
C PHE A 37 -10.21 -0.06 -9.91
N ALA A 38 -10.68 -0.58 -11.04
CA ALA A 38 -12.10 -0.88 -11.22
C ALA A 38 -12.53 -2.12 -10.42
N ASP A 39 -11.63 -3.08 -10.23
CA ASP A 39 -11.91 -4.35 -9.55
C ASP A 39 -11.04 -4.53 -8.28
N ARG A 40 -11.65 -5.11 -7.25
CA ARG A 40 -11.00 -5.43 -5.98
C ARG A 40 -9.88 -6.44 -6.19
N ALA A 41 -10.09 -7.43 -7.08
CA ALA A 41 -9.11 -8.48 -7.30
C ALA A 41 -7.83 -7.92 -7.94
N GLU A 42 -7.95 -6.94 -8.85
CA GLU A 42 -6.81 -6.21 -9.40
C GLU A 42 -6.06 -5.43 -8.33
N ALA A 43 -6.77 -4.68 -7.49
CA ALA A 43 -6.16 -3.95 -6.37
C ALA A 43 -5.42 -4.91 -5.42
N LYS A 44 -6.04 -6.05 -5.07
CA LYS A 44 -5.44 -7.09 -4.22
C LYS A 44 -4.19 -7.70 -4.86
N LYS A 45 -4.23 -8.06 -6.15
CA LYS A 45 -3.06 -8.57 -6.89
C LYS A 45 -1.90 -7.58 -6.84
N HIS A 46 -2.20 -6.28 -6.96
CA HIS A 46 -1.20 -5.23 -6.84
C HIS A 46 -0.64 -5.08 -5.43
N LEU A 47 -1.49 -5.14 -4.39
CA LEU A 47 -1.08 -5.17 -2.99
C LEU A 47 -0.16 -6.36 -2.71
N ASP A 48 -0.55 -7.57 -3.10
CA ASP A 48 0.21 -8.81 -2.85
C ASP A 48 1.56 -8.79 -3.58
N LYS A 49 1.62 -8.15 -4.77
CA LYS A 49 2.89 -7.90 -5.47
C LYS A 49 3.78 -6.95 -4.67
N MET A 50 3.24 -5.84 -4.18
CA MET A 50 4.02 -4.88 -3.37
C MET A 50 4.48 -5.51 -2.06
N MET A 51 3.62 -6.26 -1.38
CA MET A 51 3.94 -6.90 -0.11
C MET A 51 5.10 -7.87 -0.27
N ARG A 52 5.05 -8.78 -1.25
CA ARG A 52 6.17 -9.71 -1.53
C ARG A 52 7.48 -8.99 -1.82
N LEU A 53 7.45 -7.88 -2.56
CA LEU A 53 8.64 -7.08 -2.84
C LEU A 53 9.20 -6.41 -1.58
N LYS A 54 8.36 -6.05 -0.61
CA LYS A 54 8.77 -5.38 0.63
C LYS A 54 9.18 -6.34 1.73
N VAL A 55 8.55 -7.52 1.82
CA VAL A 55 9.01 -8.63 2.65
C VAL A 55 10.45 -9.01 2.29
N ARG A 56 10.76 -9.14 1.00
CA ARG A 56 12.14 -9.38 0.53
C ARG A 56 13.14 -8.28 0.91
N ARG A 57 12.67 -7.08 1.29
CA ARG A 57 13.50 -5.96 1.76
C ARG A 57 13.54 -5.86 3.29
N GLY A 58 13.03 -6.87 4.00
CA GLY A 58 13.03 -6.93 5.47
C GLY A 58 11.89 -6.18 6.15
N TYR A 59 10.86 -5.77 5.40
CA TYR A 59 9.62 -5.27 6.02
C TYR A 59 8.75 -6.46 6.47
N THR A 60 8.17 -6.37 7.65
CA THR A 60 7.16 -7.32 8.14
C THR A 60 5.77 -6.77 7.91
N ASP A 61 4.81 -7.66 7.67
CA ASP A 61 3.37 -7.32 7.57
C ASP A 61 2.79 -7.04 8.96
#